data_AF-A0A9W6PGS3-F1
#
_entry.id   AF-A0A9W6PGS3-F1
#
_cell.length_a   1.000
_cell.length_b   1.000
_cell.length_c   1.000
_cell.angle_alpha   90.00
_cell.angle_beta   90.00
_cell.angle_gamma   90.00
#
_symmetry.space_group_name_H-M   'P 1'
#
loop_
_entity.id
_entity.type
_entity.pdbx_description
1 polymer ?
#
loop_
_entity_poly.entity_id
_entity_poly.type
_entity_poly.pdbx_seq_one_letter_code
_entity_poly.pdbx_strand_id
1 'polypeptide(L)'
;MADAPFGAACAAVPADGAGSFSGMAKDPVATAASNNPLLSTLVTAVKQAGLVDTLNSAQNITVFAPTNDAFAKIPKADLDALLADKAKLTKVLTYHVTPERLAPGSLAGTHKTLEGGDLAVTGSEPDFTVNGNSKVLCGNVQTANATVYIVDTVLMPTS
;
A
#
# COMPACT_ATOMS: atom_id res chain seq x y z
N MET A 1 1.64 -22.49 -8.18
CA MET A 1 2.53 -22.33 -7.01
C MET A 1 3.26 -20.99 -7.18
N ALA A 2 2.56 -19.86 -7.11
CA ALA A 2 3.15 -18.53 -7.39
C ALA A 2 2.45 -17.41 -6.59
N ASP A 3 1.95 -17.73 -5.40
CA ASP A 3 1.08 -16.84 -4.59
C ASP A 3 1.67 -16.50 -3.23
N ALA A 4 2.94 -16.83 -2.99
CA ALA A 4 3.57 -16.47 -1.72
C ALA A 4 3.99 -14.99 -1.74
N PRO A 5 3.74 -14.25 -0.65
CA PRO A 5 4.29 -12.92 -0.46
C PRO A 5 5.82 -13.01 -0.38
N PHE A 6 6.51 -12.04 -0.96
CA PHE A 6 7.98 -12.02 -1.06
C PHE A 6 8.53 -10.74 -0.44
N GLY A 7 9.75 -10.81 0.11
CA GLY A 7 10.47 -9.66 0.66
C GLY A 7 10.75 -9.78 2.16
N ALA A 8 11.80 -9.08 2.61
CA ALA A 8 12.32 -9.20 3.97
C ALA A 8 11.32 -8.71 5.04
N ALA A 9 10.48 -7.72 4.74
CA ALA A 9 9.46 -7.26 5.69
C ALA A 9 8.21 -8.15 5.71
N CYS A 10 8.09 -9.16 4.85
CA CYS A 10 7.02 -10.14 4.99
C CYS A 10 7.14 -10.93 6.29
N ALA A 11 8.35 -11.03 6.86
CA ALA A 11 8.55 -11.58 8.20
C ALA A 11 7.99 -10.68 9.33
N ALA A 12 7.79 -9.39 9.06
CA ALA A 12 7.18 -8.46 10.01
C ALA A 12 5.65 -8.50 9.96
N VAL A 13 5.07 -9.09 8.91
CA VAL A 13 3.64 -9.44 8.87
C VAL A 13 3.45 -10.68 9.74
N PRO A 14 2.45 -10.70 10.64
CA PRO A 14 2.21 -11.85 11.48
C PRO A 14 1.91 -13.10 10.63
N ALA A 15 2.50 -14.23 10.99
CA ALA A 15 2.30 -15.50 10.26
C ALA A 15 0.86 -16.04 10.43
N ASP A 16 0.22 -15.75 11.57
CA ASP A 16 -1.10 -16.25 11.94
C ASP A 16 -2.00 -15.12 12.48
N GLY A 17 -3.32 -15.27 12.32
CA GLY A 17 -4.33 -14.31 12.76
C GLY A 17 -4.91 -13.42 11.65
N ALA A 18 -5.76 -12.45 12.01
CA ALA A 18 -6.46 -11.60 11.04
C ALA A 18 -5.52 -10.67 10.25
N GLY A 19 -4.34 -10.36 10.79
CA GLY A 19 -3.30 -9.57 10.12
C GLY A 19 -2.33 -10.41 9.29
N SER A 20 -2.50 -11.73 9.22
CA SER A 20 -1.65 -12.60 8.39
C SER A 20 -2.10 -12.61 6.94
N PHE A 21 -1.27 -13.10 6.02
CA PHE A 21 -1.63 -13.19 4.60
C PHE A 21 -2.93 -13.97 4.36
N SER A 22 -3.17 -15.04 5.13
CA SER A 22 -4.41 -15.82 5.05
C SER A 22 -5.61 -15.11 5.68
N GLY A 23 -5.40 -14.30 6.73
CA GLY A 23 -6.45 -13.46 7.32
C GLY A 23 -6.81 -12.32 6.38
N MET A 24 -5.81 -11.58 5.92
CA MET A 24 -5.93 -10.49 4.97
C MET A 24 -6.59 -10.92 3.65
N ALA A 25 -6.35 -12.15 3.17
CA ALA A 25 -7.01 -12.70 1.99
C ALA A 25 -8.54 -12.88 2.16
N LYS A 26 -9.04 -13.02 3.39
CA LYS A 26 -10.48 -13.18 3.69
C LYS A 26 -11.17 -11.85 3.95
N ASP A 27 -10.40 -10.82 4.28
CA ASP A 27 -10.90 -9.49 4.61
C ASP A 27 -10.64 -8.50 3.47
N PRO A 28 -11.47 -7.45 3.34
CA PRO A 28 -11.21 -6.40 2.38
C PRO A 28 -10.00 -5.57 2.81
N VAL A 29 -9.34 -4.93 1.85
CA VAL A 29 -8.03 -4.28 2.04
C VAL A 29 -7.97 -3.29 3.21
N ALA A 30 -9.05 -2.55 3.48
CA ALA A 30 -9.06 -1.60 4.60
C ALA A 30 -9.11 -2.32 5.96
N THR A 31 -9.86 -3.43 6.06
CA THR A 31 -9.90 -4.28 7.26
C THR A 31 -8.58 -5.03 7.43
N ALA A 32 -8.06 -5.62 6.35
CA ALA A 32 -6.76 -6.28 6.32
C ALA A 32 -5.63 -5.35 6.79
N ALA A 33 -5.58 -4.12 6.27
CA ALA A 33 -4.61 -3.12 6.71
C ALA A 33 -4.82 -2.72 8.19
N SER A 34 -6.07 -2.66 8.66
CA SER A 34 -6.39 -2.35 10.07
C SER A 34 -5.89 -3.42 11.03
N ASN A 35 -5.85 -4.67 10.58
CA ASN A 35 -5.35 -5.80 11.37
C ASN A 35 -3.82 -5.87 11.39
N ASN A 36 -3.13 -5.11 10.53
CA ASN A 36 -1.68 -5.08 10.45
C ASN A 36 -1.11 -3.88 11.23
N PRO A 37 -0.36 -4.10 12.32
CA PRO A 37 0.16 -3.01 13.15
C PRO A 37 1.11 -2.07 12.38
N LEU A 38 1.80 -2.58 11.35
CA LEU A 38 2.71 -1.82 10.49
C LEU A 38 2.00 -0.79 9.61
N LEU A 39 0.70 -0.98 9.36
CA LEU A 39 -0.12 -0.17 8.46
C LEU A 39 -1.16 0.69 9.22
N SER A 40 -1.13 0.67 10.55
CA SER A 40 -2.06 1.41 11.41
C SER A 40 -2.11 2.92 11.12
N THR A 41 -0.97 3.54 10.78
CA THR A 41 -0.92 4.95 10.37
C THR A 41 -1.69 5.19 9.07
N LEU A 42 -1.48 4.34 8.06
CA LEU A 42 -2.19 4.42 6.79
C LEU A 42 -3.70 4.22 6.96
N VAL A 43 -4.11 3.25 7.79
CA VAL A 43 -5.52 3.00 8.08
C VAL A 43 -6.19 4.22 8.71
N THR A 44 -5.48 4.90 9.62
CA THR A 44 -5.95 6.13 10.23
C THR A 44 -6.15 7.21 9.16
N ALA A 45 -5.19 7.37 8.24
CA ALA A 45 -5.32 8.27 7.11
C ALA A 45 -6.54 7.92 6.23
N VAL A 46 -6.69 6.66 5.79
CA VAL A 46 -7.82 6.20 4.98
C VAL A 46 -9.16 6.49 5.66
N LYS A 47 -9.25 6.26 6.97
CA LYS A 47 -10.44 6.58 7.78
C LYS A 47 -10.72 8.09 7.81
N GLN A 48 -9.70 8.92 7.98
CA GLN A 48 -9.85 10.38 7.97
C GLN A 48 -10.28 10.93 6.60
N ALA A 49 -9.74 10.39 5.50
CA ALA A 49 -10.19 10.72 4.15
C ALA A 49 -11.57 10.15 3.80
N GLY A 50 -12.08 9.18 4.56
CA GLY A 50 -13.34 8.50 4.25
C GLY A 50 -13.24 7.60 3.02
N LEU A 51 -12.05 7.05 2.74
CA LEU A 51 -11.83 6.14 1.61
C LEU A 51 -11.99 4.67 1.97
N VAL A 52 -12.34 4.35 3.22
CA VAL A 52 -12.56 2.97 3.66
C VAL A 52 -13.61 2.28 2.80
N ASP A 53 -14.77 2.91 2.61
CA ASP A 53 -15.86 2.36 1.81
C ASP A 53 -15.47 2.22 0.33
N THR A 54 -14.73 3.19 -0.20
CA THR A 54 -14.20 3.16 -1.58
C THR A 54 -13.23 2.01 -1.77
N LEU A 55 -12.27 1.84 -0.86
CA LEU A 55 -11.29 0.75 -0.91
C LEU A 55 -11.93 -0.61 -0.70
N ASN A 56 -12.95 -0.72 0.13
CA ASN A 56 -13.69 -1.96 0.34
C ASN A 56 -14.58 -2.32 -0.86
N SER A 57 -15.12 -1.31 -1.56
CA SER A 57 -15.96 -1.51 -2.76
C SER A 57 -15.13 -1.75 -4.02
N ALA A 58 -13.90 -1.24 -4.06
CA ALA A 58 -12.99 -1.45 -5.18
C ALA A 58 -12.56 -2.93 -5.24
N GLN A 59 -12.50 -3.50 -6.45
CA GLN A 59 -12.06 -4.87 -6.68
C GLN A 59 -10.95 -4.89 -7.72
N ASN A 60 -10.03 -5.85 -7.59
CA ASN A 60 -8.87 -6.01 -8.46
C ASN A 60 -7.97 -4.76 -8.51
N ILE A 61 -7.77 -4.13 -7.36
CA ILE A 61 -6.87 -2.99 -7.22
C ILE A 61 -5.55 -3.42 -6.58
N THR A 62 -4.50 -2.62 -6.77
CA THR A 62 -3.23 -2.77 -6.08
C THR A 62 -3.03 -1.60 -5.12
N VAL A 63 -2.65 -1.88 -3.89
CA VAL A 63 -2.46 -0.87 -2.83
C VAL A 63 -1.01 -0.91 -2.36
N PHE A 64 -0.29 0.17 -2.60
CA PHE A 64 1.03 0.39 -2.05
C PHE A 64 0.86 0.92 -0.61
N ALA A 65 1.15 0.10 0.39
CA ALA A 65 0.94 0.45 1.78
C ALA A 65 2.28 0.82 2.44
N PRO A 66 2.58 2.11 2.67
CA PRO A 66 3.75 2.52 3.44
C PRO A 66 3.68 1.99 4.88
N THR A 67 4.83 1.52 5.37
CA THR A 67 4.99 1.16 6.78
C THR A 67 4.99 2.40 7.68
N ASN A 68 4.76 2.21 8.97
CA ASN A 68 4.96 3.28 9.97
C ASN A 68 6.37 3.90 9.89
N ASP A 69 7.39 3.12 9.52
CA ASP A 69 8.76 3.62 9.32
C ASP A 69 8.85 4.58 8.13
N ALA A 70 8.13 4.27 7.03
CA ALA A 70 7.99 5.17 5.89
C ALA A 70 7.37 6.51 6.28
N PHE A 71 6.35 6.49 7.14
CA PHE A 71 5.75 7.70 7.70
C PHE A 71 6.70 8.41 8.66
N ALA A 72 7.52 7.69 9.43
CA ALA A 72 8.50 8.27 10.33
C ALA A 72 9.64 8.99 9.60
N LYS A 73 9.93 8.63 8.34
CA LYS A 73 10.85 9.38 7.48
C LYS A 73 10.32 10.76 7.07
N ILE A 74 8.99 10.94 7.07
CA ILE A 74 8.38 12.24 6.80
C ILE A 74 8.42 13.07 8.10
N PRO A 75 8.77 14.36 8.02
CA PRO A 75 8.65 15.26 9.17
C PRO A 75 7.23 15.22 9.73
N LYS A 76 7.11 15.08 11.06
CA LYS A 76 5.80 15.00 11.72
C LYS A 76 4.88 16.18 11.35
N ALA A 77 5.46 17.36 11.13
CA ALA A 77 4.73 18.54 10.68
C ALA A 77 4.07 18.36 9.30
N ASP A 78 4.76 17.74 8.35
CA ASP A 78 4.19 17.44 7.02
C ASP A 78 3.16 16.33 7.10
N LEU A 79 3.38 15.31 7.93
CA LEU A 79 2.40 14.25 8.16
C LEU A 79 1.12 14.80 8.82
N ASP A 80 1.24 15.64 9.85
CA ASP A 80 0.10 16.31 10.47
C ASP A 80 -0.61 17.22 9.48
N ALA A 81 0.14 17.97 8.64
CA ALA A 81 -0.46 18.78 7.59
C ALA A 81 -1.21 17.93 6.54
N LEU A 82 -0.68 16.76 6.18
CA LEU A 82 -1.36 15.81 5.30
C LEU A 82 -2.61 15.21 5.95
N LEU A 83 -2.54 14.81 7.22
CA LEU A 83 -3.66 14.26 7.99
C LEU A 83 -4.76 15.30 8.25
N ALA A 84 -4.38 16.56 8.44
CA ALA A 84 -5.31 17.68 8.57
C ALA A 84 -5.97 18.05 7.23
N ASP A 85 -5.29 17.83 6.11
CA ASP A 85 -5.73 18.21 4.78
C ASP A 85 -6.32 17.02 4.01
N LYS A 86 -7.63 16.80 4.14
CA LYS A 86 -8.35 15.70 3.47
C LYS A 86 -8.14 15.67 1.95
N ALA A 87 -7.99 16.82 1.30
CA ALA A 87 -7.79 16.86 -0.14
C ALA A 87 -6.44 16.26 -0.53
N LYS A 88 -5.37 16.64 0.19
CA LYS A 88 -4.04 16.04 0.02
C LYS A 88 -4.03 14.57 0.41
N LEU A 89 -4.68 14.22 1.53
CA LEU A 89 -4.77 12.85 1.99
C LEU A 89 -5.44 11.96 0.94
N THR A 90 -6.54 12.43 0.36
CA THR A 90 -7.25 11.73 -0.72
C THR A 90 -6.33 11.54 -1.91
N LYS A 91 -5.63 12.59 -2.38
CA LYS A 91 -4.64 12.49 -3.46
C LYS A 91 -3.55 11.45 -3.17
N VAL A 92 -2.93 11.52 -1.99
CA VAL A 92 -1.89 10.57 -1.58
C VAL A 92 -2.43 9.15 -1.55
N LEU A 93 -3.61 8.92 -0.98
CA LEU A 93 -4.22 7.60 -0.92
C LEU A 93 -4.57 7.07 -2.31
N THR A 94 -5.13 7.90 -3.18
CA THR A 94 -5.38 7.52 -4.57
C THR A 94 -4.10 7.29 -5.37
N TYR A 95 -2.99 7.95 -5.02
CA TYR A 95 -1.69 7.73 -5.65
C TYR A 95 -1.07 6.40 -5.22
N HIS A 96 -1.34 5.94 -4.00
CA HIS A 96 -0.95 4.61 -3.54
C HIS A 96 -1.85 3.49 -4.08
N VAL A 97 -2.94 3.81 -4.77
CA VAL A 97 -3.88 2.82 -5.27
C VAL A 97 -3.84 2.80 -6.79
N THR A 98 -3.53 1.64 -7.34
CA THR A 98 -3.62 1.37 -8.78
C THR A 98 -4.93 0.63 -9.04
N PRO A 99 -5.79 1.09 -9.96
CA PRO A 99 -7.05 0.42 -10.32
C PRO A 99 -6.82 -0.85 -11.18
N GLU A 100 -5.71 -1.55 -10.97
CA GLU A 100 -5.34 -2.76 -11.67
C GLU A 100 -4.63 -3.70 -10.70
N ARG A 101 -4.84 -5.01 -10.87
CA ARG A 101 -4.24 -6.03 -10.03
C ARG A 101 -2.91 -6.46 -10.63
N LEU A 102 -1.83 -5.93 -10.09
CA LEU A 102 -0.48 -6.21 -10.56
C LEU A 102 0.08 -7.39 -9.78
N ALA A 103 0.44 -8.45 -10.50
CA ALA A 103 1.27 -9.52 -9.98
C ALA A 103 2.74 -9.06 -9.95
N PRO A 104 3.60 -9.61 -9.07
CA PRO A 104 5.02 -9.24 -9.03
C PRO A 104 5.72 -9.28 -10.38
N GLY A 105 5.47 -10.31 -11.18
CA GLY A 105 6.05 -10.44 -12.53
C GLY A 105 5.61 -9.36 -13.52
N SER A 106 4.50 -8.67 -13.25
CA SER A 106 3.97 -7.55 -14.04
C SER A 106 4.01 -6.22 -13.29
N LEU A 107 4.60 -6.20 -12.09
CA LEU A 107 4.71 -5.01 -11.26
C LEU A 107 5.77 -4.08 -11.81
N ALA A 108 6.87 -4.60 -12.35
CA ALA A 108 7.88 -3.79 -13.02
C ALA A 108 7.31 -3.15 -14.30
N GLY A 109 7.39 -1.83 -14.39
CA GLY A 109 6.79 -1.05 -15.48
C GLY A 109 6.21 0.28 -14.99
N THR A 110 5.54 0.98 -15.89
CA THR A 110 4.82 2.22 -15.58
C THR A 110 3.34 1.90 -15.41
N HIS A 111 2.78 2.26 -14.26
CA HIS A 111 1.40 1.95 -13.87
C HIS A 111 0.63 3.22 -13.53
N LYS A 112 -0.59 3.34 -14.01
CA LYS A 112 -1.41 4.51 -13.75
C LYS A 112 -2.15 4.37 -12.42
N THR A 113 -2.05 5.36 -11.56
CA THR A 113 -2.75 5.38 -10.25
C THR A 113 -4.18 5.90 -10.37
N LEU A 114 -4.98 5.73 -9.32
CA LEU A 114 -6.31 6.33 -9.23
C LEU A 114 -6.27 7.85 -9.18
N GLU A 115 -5.18 8.44 -8.68
CA GLU A 115 -4.98 9.89 -8.70
C GLU A 115 -4.82 10.41 -10.13
N GLY A 116 -4.35 9.57 -11.04
CA GLY A 116 -4.11 9.89 -12.44
C GLY A 116 -2.62 10.01 -12.78
N GLY A 117 -1.75 10.11 -11.78
CA GLY A 117 -0.30 10.08 -11.95
C GLY A 117 0.24 8.69 -12.27
N ASP A 118 1.39 8.64 -12.93
CA ASP A 118 2.10 7.42 -13.27
C ASP A 118 3.08 7.02 -12.14
N LEU A 119 3.08 5.74 -11.77
CA LEU A 119 4.05 5.10 -10.89
C LEU A 119 5.01 4.29 -11.74
N ALA A 120 6.28 4.64 -11.70
CA ALA A 120 7.33 3.83 -12.31
C ALA A 120 7.87 2.84 -11.27
N VAL A 121 7.64 1.56 -11.49
CA VAL A 121 8.24 0.50 -10.68
C VAL A 121 9.37 -0.13 -11.47
N THR A 122 10.55 -0.18 -10.87
CA THR A 122 11.73 -0.83 -11.44
C THR A 122 12.24 -1.90 -10.46
N GLY A 123 13.03 -2.84 -10.96
CA GLY A 123 13.54 -3.96 -10.16
C GLY A 123 12.87 -5.29 -10.51
N SER A 124 13.19 -6.30 -9.70
CA SER A 124 12.85 -7.69 -9.93
C SER A 124 12.62 -8.36 -8.59
N GLU A 125 11.75 -9.37 -8.53
CA GLU A 125 11.52 -10.11 -7.28
C GLU A 125 12.85 -10.65 -6.71
N PRO A 126 13.16 -10.41 -5.42
CA PRO A 126 12.32 -9.80 -4.37
C PRO A 126 12.45 -8.28 -4.19
N ASP A 127 13.37 -7.61 -4.91
CA ASP A 127 13.71 -6.19 -4.75
C ASP A 127 13.05 -5.32 -5.83
N PHE A 128 11.86 -4.79 -5.52
CA PHE A 128 11.21 -3.76 -6.34
C PHE A 128 11.41 -2.36 -5.76
N THR A 129 11.52 -1.37 -6.64
CA THR A 129 11.70 0.04 -6.31
C THR A 129 10.68 0.87 -7.08
N VAL A 130 9.79 1.53 -6.37
CA VAL A 130 8.76 2.44 -6.86
C VAL A 130 9.32 3.88 -6.88
N ASN A 131 9.13 4.59 -7.98
CA ASN A 131 9.64 5.94 -8.25
C ASN A 131 11.15 6.12 -7.97
N GLY A 132 11.94 5.05 -8.05
CA GLY A 132 13.39 5.08 -7.81
C GLY A 132 13.83 5.33 -6.36
N ASN A 133 12.90 5.56 -5.42
CA ASN A 133 13.21 5.90 -4.02
C ASN A 133 12.46 5.01 -3.01
N SER A 134 11.31 4.45 -3.37
CA SER A 134 10.48 3.68 -2.45
C SER A 134 10.65 2.20 -2.69
N LYS A 135 11.27 1.48 -1.75
CA LYS A 135 11.52 0.05 -1.88
C LYS A 135 10.33 -0.76 -1.40
N VAL A 136 9.93 -1.76 -2.17
CA VAL A 136 8.95 -2.76 -1.75
C VAL A 136 9.63 -3.72 -0.79
N LEU A 137 9.22 -3.66 0.47
CA LEU A 137 9.76 -4.52 1.51
C LEU A 137 9.01 -5.84 1.63
N CYS A 138 7.72 -5.84 1.31
CA CYS A 138 6.89 -7.04 1.23
C CYS A 138 5.86 -6.88 0.12
N GLY A 139 5.94 -7.68 -0.93
CA GLY A 139 5.01 -7.67 -2.05
C GLY A 139 4.16 -8.93 -2.13
N ASN A 140 3.18 -8.91 -3.04
CA ASN A 140 2.26 -10.01 -3.31
C ASN A 140 1.38 -10.42 -2.11
N VAL A 141 0.93 -9.45 -1.32
CA VAL A 141 -0.02 -9.68 -0.23
C VAL A 141 -1.44 -9.67 -0.79
N GLN A 142 -2.01 -10.84 -1.04
CA GLN A 142 -3.38 -10.90 -1.54
C GLN A 142 -4.41 -10.66 -0.44
N THR A 143 -5.32 -9.74 -0.71
CA THR A 143 -6.52 -9.48 0.10
C THR A 143 -7.77 -9.90 -0.66
N ALA A 144 -8.93 -9.87 0.00
CA ALA A 144 -10.19 -10.31 -0.62
C ALA A 144 -10.50 -9.56 -1.93
N ASN A 145 -10.12 -8.30 -2.02
CA ASN A 145 -10.46 -7.41 -3.13
C ASN A 145 -9.27 -6.70 -3.77
N ALA A 146 -8.09 -6.71 -3.13
CA ALA A 146 -6.89 -6.01 -3.61
C ALA A 146 -5.60 -6.83 -3.45
N THR A 147 -4.51 -6.35 -4.03
CA THR A 147 -3.15 -6.82 -3.72
C THR A 147 -2.39 -5.71 -3.00
N VAL A 148 -1.84 -6.00 -1.81
CA VAL A 148 -1.07 -5.05 -1.01
C VAL A 148 0.43 -5.23 -1.27
N TYR A 149 1.12 -4.12 -1.44
CA TYR A 149 2.57 -4.03 -1.53
C TYR A 149 3.08 -3.08 -0.46
N ILE A 150 3.74 -3.63 0.54
CA ILE A 150 4.32 -2.87 1.64
C ILE A 150 5.60 -2.20 1.16
N VAL A 151 5.66 -0.88 1.32
CA VAL A 151 6.80 -0.05 0.90
C VAL A 151 7.44 0.67 2.08
N ASP A 152 8.73 0.97 1.97
CA ASP A 152 9.52 1.64 3.01
C ASP A 152 9.44 3.17 2.95
N THR A 153 8.79 3.72 1.93
CA THR A 153 8.72 5.17 1.69
C THR A 153 7.33 5.54 1.17
N VAL A 154 6.74 6.60 1.72
CA VAL A 154 5.43 7.10 1.28
C VAL A 154 5.55 7.73 -0.11
N LEU A 155 4.65 7.32 -1.00
CA LEU A 155 4.55 7.84 -2.36
C LEU A 155 3.73 9.14 -2.34
N MET A 156 4.42 10.27 -2.45
CA MET A 156 3.75 11.57 -2.57
C MET A 156 3.59 11.95 -4.04
N PRO A 157 2.37 12.29 -4.52
CA PRO A 157 2.18 12.85 -5.84
C PRO A 157 2.82 14.23 -5.90
N THR A 158 3.54 14.53 -6.98
CA THR A 158 4.29 15.79 -7.15
C THR A 158 3.47 16.94 -7.73
N SER A 159 2.13 16.81 -7.90
CA SER A 159 1.26 17.85 -8.50
C SER A 159 -0.20 17.79 -8.03
#